data_AF-A0AAJ1IMP0-F1
#
_entry.id   AF-A0AAJ1IMP0-F1
#
_cell.length_a   1.000
_cell.length_b   1.000
_cell.length_c   1.000
_cell.angle_alpha   90.00
_cell.angle_beta   90.00
_cell.angle_gamma   90.00
#
_symmetry.space_group_name_H-M   'P 1'
#
loop_
_entity.id
_entity.type
_entity.pdbx_description
1 polymer ?
#
loop_
_entity_poly.entity_id
_entity_poly.type
_entity_poly.pdbx_seq_one_letter_code
_entity_poly.pdbx_strand_id
1 'polypeptide(L)'
;MRKKVKIFVIGSNYDLINDFKEKMNKNGYQVVSYKDIKLYKFEKYNEEEKILRKTLFGITTCDGVTSVEDTVLTSKIIKVCNILGIPYLSVHNWIAYLNNRSK
;
A
#
# COMPACT_ATOMS: atom_id res chain seq x y z
N MET A 1 -15.22 -9.58 16.30
CA MET A 1 -13.86 -9.69 15.71
C MET A 1 -13.32 -8.30 15.43
N ARG A 2 -12.11 -7.95 15.89
CA ARG A 2 -11.45 -6.68 15.47
C ARG A 2 -11.00 -6.81 14.01
N LYS A 3 -11.37 -5.85 13.17
CA LYS A 3 -10.90 -5.76 11.77
C LYS A 3 -9.38 -5.59 11.76
N LYS A 4 -8.64 -6.39 10.98
CA LYS A 4 -7.20 -6.17 10.75
C LYS A 4 -7.00 -4.88 9.95
N VAL A 5 -6.03 -4.07 10.36
CA VAL A 5 -5.62 -2.85 9.65
C VAL A 5 -5.01 -3.25 8.30
N LYS A 6 -5.53 -2.71 7.21
CA LYS A 6 -5.08 -2.95 5.85
C LYS A 6 -4.13 -1.85 5.40
N ILE A 7 -2.97 -2.24 4.89
CA ILE A 7 -1.95 -1.32 4.37
C ILE A 7 -1.78 -1.59 2.89
N PHE A 8 -1.91 -0.55 2.07
CA PHE A 8 -1.57 -0.63 0.67
C PHE A 8 -0.09 -0.33 0.46
N VAL A 9 0.64 -1.26 -0.14
CA VAL A 9 2.07 -1.10 -0.46
C VAL A 9 2.26 -0.86 -1.94
N ILE A 10 3.02 0.19 -2.25
CA ILE A 10 3.36 0.60 -3.60
C ILE A 10 4.85 0.35 -3.84
N GLY A 11 5.18 -0.17 -5.01
CA GLY A 11 6.55 -0.46 -5.42
C GLY A 11 6.59 -1.30 -6.69
N SER A 12 7.75 -1.31 -7.33
CA SER A 12 8.03 -2.15 -8.50
C SER A 12 8.87 -3.38 -8.14
N ASN A 13 9.74 -3.29 -7.14
CA ASN A 13 10.50 -4.41 -6.59
C ASN A 13 9.64 -5.30 -5.69
N TYR A 14 9.37 -6.50 -6.19
CA TYR A 14 8.53 -7.48 -5.52
C TYR A 14 9.16 -8.13 -4.31
N ASP A 15 10.48 -8.23 -4.26
CA ASP A 15 11.18 -8.79 -3.12
C ASP A 15 11.02 -7.86 -1.91
N LEU A 16 11.14 -6.54 -2.14
CA LEU A 16 10.88 -5.53 -1.10
C LEU A 16 9.41 -5.52 -0.66
N ILE A 17 8.47 -5.67 -1.59
CA ILE A 17 7.03 -5.79 -1.27
C ILE A 17 6.77 -7.03 -0.41
N ASN A 18 7.36 -8.17 -0.77
CA ASN A 18 7.15 -9.43 -0.05
C ASN A 18 7.79 -9.41 1.35
N ASP A 19 9.01 -8.88 1.47
CA ASP A 19 9.67 -8.68 2.78
C ASP A 19 8.82 -7.78 3.69
N PHE A 20 8.31 -6.66 3.17
CA PHE A 20 7.41 -5.79 3.92
C PHE A 20 6.10 -6.49 4.29
N LYS A 21 5.48 -7.22 3.36
CA LYS A 21 4.27 -8.02 3.60
C LYS A 21 4.48 -9.01 4.74
N GLU A 22 5.57 -9.78 4.73
CA GLU A 22 5.86 -10.76 5.78
C GLU A 22 6.03 -10.11 7.15
N LYS A 23 6.82 -9.04 7.23
CA LYS A 23 7.05 -8.29 8.48
C LYS A 23 5.75 -7.76 9.07
N MET A 24 4.91 -7.11 8.26
CA MET A 24 3.68 -6.49 8.75
C MET A 24 2.59 -7.53 9.06
N ASN A 25 2.48 -8.61 8.28
CA ASN A 25 1.51 -9.68 8.52
C ASN A 25 1.78 -10.40 9.85
N LYS A 26 3.06 -10.64 10.21
CA LYS A 26 3.45 -11.17 11.52
C LYS A 26 3.00 -10.26 12.69
N ASN A 27 2.85 -8.96 12.43
CA ASN A 27 2.41 -7.97 13.41
C ASN A 27 0.89 -7.69 13.37
N GLY A 28 0.10 -8.54 12.69
CA GLY A 28 -1.36 -8.46 12.70
C GLY A 28 -1.97 -7.49 11.69
N TYR A 29 -1.16 -6.89 10.82
CA TYR A 29 -1.64 -6.08 9.69
C TYR A 29 -1.95 -6.97 8.49
N GLN A 30 -2.70 -6.44 7.53
CA GLN A 30 -2.88 -7.06 6.23
C GLN A 30 -2.27 -6.15 5.17
N VAL A 31 -1.20 -6.60 4.51
CA VAL A 31 -0.59 -5.83 3.44
C VAL A 31 -1.08 -6.31 2.08
N VAL A 32 -1.46 -5.36 1.22
CA VAL A 32 -1.98 -5.58 -0.13
C VAL A 32 -1.24 -4.68 -1.12
N SER A 33 -0.95 -5.19 -2.31
CA SER A 33 -0.37 -4.44 -3.43
C SER A 33 -1.29 -4.49 -4.65
N TYR A 34 -0.96 -3.74 -5.69
CA TYR A 34 -1.78 -3.72 -6.92
C TYR A 34 -1.93 -5.10 -7.56
N LYS A 35 -0.97 -6.01 -7.39
CA LYS A 35 -1.06 -7.40 -7.91
C LYS A 35 -2.15 -8.22 -7.22
N ASP A 36 -2.44 -7.93 -5.96
CA ASP A 36 -3.46 -8.64 -5.18
C ASP A 36 -4.88 -8.20 -5.56
N ILE A 37 -5.00 -7.05 -6.21
CA ILE A 37 -6.29 -6.46 -6.59
C ILE A 37 -6.76 -7.04 -7.92
N LYS A 38 -7.87 -7.76 -7.87
CA LYS A 38 -8.66 -8.16 -9.03
C LYS A 38 -9.78 -7.15 -9.23
N LEU A 39 -9.77 -6.45 -10.37
CA LEU A 39 -10.87 -5.59 -10.77
C LEU A 39 -11.60 -6.25 -11.95
N TYR A 40 -12.94 -6.27 -11.90
CA TYR A 40 -13.76 -6.83 -12.97
C TYR A 40 -13.91 -5.83 -14.13
N LYS A 41 -13.97 -6.34 -15.38
CA LYS A 41 -14.25 -5.59 -16.64
C LYS A 41 -13.17 -4.58 -17.08
N PHE A 42 -11.96 -5.06 -17.37
CA PHE A 42 -10.83 -4.24 -17.85
C PHE A 42 -10.42 -4.48 -19.32
N GLU A 43 -11.21 -5.20 -20.12
CA GLU A 43 -10.86 -5.57 -21.50
C GLU A 43 -10.52 -4.36 -22.42
N LYS A 44 -10.93 -3.15 -22.03
CA LYS A 44 -10.74 -1.92 -22.81
C LYS A 44 -9.50 -1.09 -22.42
N TYR A 45 -8.80 -1.43 -21.34
CA TYR A 45 -7.71 -0.60 -20.82
C TYR A 45 -6.34 -1.22 -21.11
N ASN A 46 -5.32 -0.38 -21.27
CA ASN A 46 -3.94 -0.85 -21.37
C ASN A 46 -3.40 -1.26 -19.98
N GLU A 47 -2.20 -1.86 -19.94
CA GLU A 47 -1.60 -2.33 -18.68
C GLU A 47 -1.28 -1.21 -17.69
N GLU A 48 -0.87 -0.03 -18.17
CA GLU A 48 -0.56 1.11 -17.31
C GLU A 48 -1.82 1.65 -16.63
N GLU A 49 -2.92 1.79 -17.38
CA GLU A 49 -4.22 2.20 -16.87
C GLU A 49 -4.78 1.18 -15.88
N LYS A 50 -4.58 -0.13 -16.12
CA LYS A 50 -4.92 -1.20 -15.18
C LYS A 50 -4.15 -1.02 -13.87
N ILE A 51 -2.84 -0.81 -13.93
CA ILE A 51 -1.99 -0.62 -12.74
C ILE A 51 -2.42 0.63 -11.97
N LEU A 52 -2.68 1.74 -12.67
CA LEU A 52 -3.11 3.00 -12.06
C LEU A 52 -4.46 2.83 -11.33
N ARG A 53 -5.44 2.20 -11.97
CA ARG A 53 -6.77 1.97 -11.37
C ARG A 53 -6.70 1.01 -10.18
N LYS A 54 -5.90 -0.05 -10.26
CA LYS A 54 -5.64 -0.95 -9.11
C LYS A 54 -4.96 -0.21 -7.98
N THR A 55 -3.99 0.65 -8.29
CA THR A 55 -3.31 1.50 -7.31
C THR A 55 -4.28 2.44 -6.60
N LEU A 56 -5.12 3.15 -7.35
CA LEU A 56 -6.13 4.06 -6.78
C LEU A 56 -7.16 3.30 -5.93
N PHE A 57 -7.60 2.12 -6.38
CA PHE A 57 -8.49 1.26 -5.60
C PHE A 57 -7.84 0.82 -4.30
N GLY A 58 -6.56 0.41 -4.34
CA GLY A 58 -5.80 0.03 -3.16
C GLY A 58 -5.68 1.16 -2.15
N ILE A 59 -5.32 2.36 -2.62
CA ILE A 59 -5.25 3.57 -1.80
C ILE A 59 -6.58 3.82 -1.10
N THR A 60 -7.69 3.86 -1.85
CA THR A 60 -9.01 4.25 -1.33
C THR A 60 -9.70 3.19 -0.46
N THR A 61 -9.24 1.95 -0.47
CA THR A 61 -9.86 0.84 0.29
C THR A 61 -9.04 0.35 1.47
N CYS A 62 -7.80 0.78 1.59
CA CYS A 62 -6.91 0.45 2.71
C CYS A 62 -6.95 1.54 3.79
N ASP A 63 -6.58 1.15 5.01
CA ASP A 63 -6.57 2.04 6.16
C ASP A 63 -5.30 2.92 6.19
N GLY A 64 -4.28 2.59 5.37
CA GLY A 64 -3.08 3.41 5.15
C GLY A 64 -2.27 2.96 3.95
N VAL A 65 -1.30 3.80 3.54
CA VAL A 65 -0.47 3.60 2.35
C VAL A 65 1.01 3.72 2.70
N THR A 66 1.85 2.97 1.99
CA THR A 66 3.31 3.10 2.04
C THR A 66 3.91 2.85 0.66
N SER A 67 5.14 3.32 0.45
CA SER A 67 5.96 2.96 -0.69
C SER A 67 7.22 2.27 -0.19
N VAL A 68 7.60 1.14 -0.80
CA VAL A 68 8.88 0.46 -0.53
C VAL A 68 10.04 1.04 -1.33
N GLU A 69 9.73 1.95 -2.26
CA GLU A 69 10.71 2.64 -3.10
C GLU A 69 10.43 4.14 -3.08
N ASP A 70 11.50 4.94 -3.03
CA ASP A 70 11.41 6.38 -3.23
C ASP A 70 11.54 6.66 -4.73
N THR A 71 10.40 6.98 -5.34
CA THR A 71 10.31 7.34 -6.76
C THR A 71 9.65 8.69 -6.92
N VAL A 72 9.77 9.28 -8.11
CA VAL A 72 9.00 10.49 -8.47
C VAL A 72 7.49 10.25 -8.26
N LEU A 73 7.02 9.02 -8.45
CA LEU A 73 5.63 8.63 -8.25
C LEU A 73 5.23 8.68 -6.76
N THR A 74 6.14 8.38 -5.83
CA THR A 74 5.91 8.45 -4.38
C THR A 74 5.42 9.84 -3.96
N SER A 75 6.04 10.91 -4.47
CA SER A 75 5.61 12.29 -4.19
C SER A 75 4.18 12.59 -4.67
N LYS A 76 3.77 12.02 -5.81
CA LYS A 76 2.42 12.18 -6.35
C LYS A 76 1.40 11.39 -5.52
N ILE A 77 1.75 10.18 -5.10
CA ILE A 77 0.92 9.35 -4.23
C ILE A 77 0.69 10.03 -2.88
N ILE A 78 1.73 10.61 -2.27
CA ILE A 78 1.61 11.34 -1.01
C ILE A 78 0.59 12.47 -1.15
N LYS A 79 0.66 13.25 -2.25
CA LYS A 79 -0.32 14.30 -2.54
C LYS A 79 -1.74 13.75 -2.65
N VAL A 80 -1.93 12.64 -3.36
CA VAL A 80 -3.24 11.97 -3.49
C VAL A 80 -3.74 11.50 -2.11
N CYS A 81 -2.89 10.88 -1.30
CA CYS A 81 -3.23 10.43 0.04
C CYS A 81 -3.67 11.61 0.92
N ASN A 82 -2.94 12.74 0.87
CA ASN A 82 -3.29 13.96 1.61
C ASN A 82 -4.64 14.54 1.18
N ILE A 83 -4.92 14.60 -0.13
CA ILE A 83 -6.19 15.09 -0.66
C ILE A 83 -7.36 14.20 -0.19
N LEU A 84 -7.15 12.88 -0.15
CA LEU A 84 -8.17 11.91 0.23
C LEU A 84 -8.28 11.67 1.75
N GLY A 85 -7.41 12.29 2.57
CA GLY A 85 -7.35 12.07 4.01
C GLY A 85 -6.87 10.67 4.41
N ILE A 86 -6.14 9.99 3.54
CA ILE A 86 -5.62 8.63 3.76
C ILE A 86 -4.20 8.74 4.31
N PRO A 87 -3.85 8.09 5.43
CA PRO A 87 -2.53 8.22 6.01
C PRO A 87 -1.48 7.54 5.13
N TYR A 88 -0.47 8.30 4.73
CA TYR A 88 0.76 7.78 4.15
C TYR A 88 1.85 7.75 5.22
N LEU A 89 2.51 6.60 5.38
CA LEU A 89 3.69 6.45 6.23
C LEU A 89 4.77 5.75 5.43
N SER A 90 6.02 6.21 5.56
CA SER A 90 7.16 5.50 5.01
C SER A 90 7.31 4.12 5.67
N VAL A 91 8.02 3.19 5.00
CA VAL A 91 8.36 1.89 5.59
C VAL A 91 9.05 2.05 6.95
N HIS A 92 9.98 3.00 7.07
CA HIS A 92 10.66 3.32 8.33
C HIS A 92 9.69 3.75 9.43
N ASN A 93 8.71 4.60 9.10
CA ASN A 93 7.71 5.05 10.07
C ASN A 93 6.75 3.93 10.48
N TRP A 94 6.39 3.02 9.55
CA TRP A 94 5.62 1.82 9.88
C TRP A 94 6.38 0.93 10.85
N ILE A 95 7.66 0.67 10.60
CA ILE A 95 8.52 -0.13 11.49
C ILE A 95 8.64 0.54 12.87
N ALA A 96 8.87 1.86 12.92
CA ALA A 96 8.94 2.60 14.17
C ALA A 96 7.63 2.54 14.96
N TYR A 97 6.49 2.66 14.27
CA TYR A 97 5.17 2.52 14.89
C TYR A 97 4.97 1.12 15.51
N LEU A 98 5.40 0.06 14.82
CA LEU A 98 5.36 -1.29 15.35
C LEU A 98 6.21 -1.44 16.62
N ASN A 99 7.46 -1.00 16.57
CA ASN A 99 8.40 -1.14 17.68
C ASN A 99 7.96 -0.37 18.93
N ASN A 100 7.22 0.72 18.76
CA ASN A 100 6.67 1.51 19.86
C ASN A 100 5.37 0.94 20.44
N ARG A 101 4.63 0.11 19.69
CA ARG A 101 3.41 -0.56 20.17
C ARG A 101 3.69 -1.81 21.00
N SER A 102 4.90 -2.37 20.90
CA SER A 102 5.35 -3.57 21.62
C SER A 102 5.95 -3.28 23.00
N LYS A 103 5.93 -2.04 23.46
CA LYS A 103 6.26 -1.65 24.85
C LYS A 103 4.97 -1.32 25.59
#